data_AF-A0A921MJD9-F1
#
_entry.id   AF-A0A921MJD9-F1
#
_cell.length_a   1.000
_cell.length_b   1.000
_cell.length_c   1.000
_cell.angle_alpha   90.00
_cell.angle_beta   90.00
_cell.angle_gamma   90.00
#
_symmetry.space_group_name_H-M   'P 1'
#
loop_
_entity.id
_entity.type
_entity.pdbx_description
1 polymer ?
#
loop_
_entity_poly.entity_id
_entity_poly.type
_entity_poly.pdbx_seq_one_letter_code
_entity_poly.pdbx_strand_id
1 'polypeptide(L)' 'MDQRELEYLRSIEDHASRTGWVAPLSHEDKDYLAYLRGVCKRYNISLSKATRMEFDFVTRVAESEFYLQQANA' A
#
# COMPACT_ATOMS: atom_id res chain seq x y z
N MET A 1 7.99 -16.93 6.45
CA MET A 1 6.56 -17.15 6.18
C MET A 1 6.49 -18.34 5.28
N ASP A 2 5.80 -19.38 5.71
CA ASP A 2 5.74 -20.63 4.96
C ASP A 2 4.75 -20.53 3.79
N GLN A 3 4.98 -21.31 2.74
CA GLN A 3 4.14 -21.31 1.53
C GLN A 3 2.68 -21.62 1.85
N ARG A 4 2.44 -22.54 2.81
CA ARG A 4 1.10 -22.90 3.27
C ARG A 4 0.38 -21.75 3.98
N GLU A 5 1.12 -20.94 4.73
CA GLU A 5 0.56 -19.76 5.41
C GLU A 5 0.13 -18.71 4.39
N LEU A 6 0.95 -18.49 3.35
CA LEU A 6 0.62 -17.57 2.26
C LEU A 6 -0.66 -17.98 1.51
N GLU A 7 -0.81 -19.26 1.21
CA GLU A 7 -2.00 -19.79 0.53
C GLU A 7 -3.26 -19.65 1.39
N TYR A 8 -3.15 -19.92 2.70
CA TYR A 8 -4.24 -19.71 3.65
C TYR A 8 -4.69 -18.24 3.71
N LEU A 9 -3.73 -17.30 3.81
CA LEU A 9 -4.03 -15.87 3.85
C LEU A 9 -4.71 -15.38 2.57
N ARG A 10 -4.24 -15.83 1.39
CA ARG A 10 -4.88 -15.52 0.11
C ARG A 10 -6.33 -16.02 0.05
N SER A 11 -6.59 -17.22 0.56
CA SER A 11 -7.95 -17.75 0.63
C SER A 11 -8.88 -16.89 1.48
N ILE A 12 -8.38 -16.31 2.58
CA ILE A 12 -9.16 -15.41 3.44
C ILE A 12 -9.44 -14.09 2.72
N GLU A 13 -8.43 -13.49 2.09
CA GLU A 13 -8.58 -12.25 1.32
C GLU A 13 -9.63 -12.39 0.23
N ASP A 14 -9.56 -13.48 -0.55
CA ASP A 14 -10.53 -13.77 -1.61
C ASP A 14 -11.95 -13.93 -1.05
N HIS A 15 -12.11 -14.65 0.06
CA HIS A 15 -13.40 -14.83 0.69
C HIS A 15 -13.97 -13.50 1.21
N ALA A 16 -13.15 -12.71 1.91
CA ALA A 16 -13.52 -11.40 2.45
C ALA A 16 -13.87 -10.40 1.34
N SER A 17 -13.18 -10.47 0.20
CA SER A 17 -13.48 -9.66 -0.98
C SER A 17 -14.85 -10.01 -1.58
N ARG A 18 -15.13 -11.30 -1.80
CA ARG A 18 -16.41 -11.77 -2.36
C ARG A 18 -17.61 -11.45 -1.48
N THR A 19 -17.40 -11.45 -0.17
CA THR A 19 -18.44 -11.18 0.84
C THR A 19 -18.56 -9.68 1.16
N GLY A 20 -17.70 -8.84 0.58
CA GLY A 20 -17.74 -7.38 0.71
C GLY A 20 -17.16 -6.83 2.01
N TRP A 21 -16.48 -7.65 2.82
CA TRP A 21 -15.82 -7.20 4.06
C TRP A 21 -14.54 -6.42 3.79
N VAL A 22 -13.88 -6.68 2.67
CA VAL A 22 -12.63 -6.02 2.26
C VAL A 22 -12.75 -5.64 0.78
N ALA A 23 -12.30 -4.44 0.42
CA ALA A 23 -12.19 -4.06 -0.99
C ALA A 23 -11.04 -4.85 -1.66
N PRO A 24 -11.25 -5.44 -2.85
CA PRO A 24 -10.16 -6.10 -3.57
C PRO A 24 -9.06 -5.08 -3.89
N LEU A 25 -7.82 -5.40 -3.53
CA LEU A 25 -6.64 -4.62 -3.92
C LEU A 25 -6.39 -4.80 -5.42
N SER A 26 -6.54 -3.72 -6.19
CA SER A 26 -6.16 -3.68 -7.59
C SER A 26 -4.64 -3.79 -7.76
N HIS A 27 -4.17 -3.95 -9.01
CA HIS A 27 -2.72 -3.94 -9.28
C HIS A 27 -2.11 -2.58 -8.93
N GLU A 28 -2.82 -1.51 -9.29
CA GLU A 28 -2.43 -0.14 -9.00
C GLU A 28 -2.30 0.12 -7.49
N ASP A 29 -3.26 -0.37 -6.68
CA ASP A 29 -3.18 -0.22 -5.22
C ASP A 29 -1.93 -0.89 -4.65
N LYS A 30 -1.56 -2.07 -5.17
CA LYS A 30 -0.36 -2.80 -4.72
C LYS A 30 0.91 -2.04 -5.08
N ASP A 31 0.97 -1.50 -6.29
CA ASP A 31 2.11 -0.72 -6.77
C ASP A 31 2.24 0.60 -6.00
N TYR A 32 1.12 1.28 -5.76
CA TYR A 32 1.08 2.50 -4.94
C TYR A 32 1.52 2.23 -3.50
N LEU A 33 1.02 1.18 -2.85
CA LEU A 33 1.43 0.81 -1.49
C LEU A 33 2.92 0.45 -1.41
N ALA A 34 3.45 -0.22 -2.43
CA ALA A 34 4.88 -0.49 -2.53
C ALA A 34 5.69 0.81 -2.68
N TYR A 35 5.21 1.76 -3.51
CA TYR A 35 5.83 3.07 -3.69
C TYR A 35 5.81 3.90 -2.40
N LEU A 36 4.64 4.01 -1.76
CA LEU A 36 4.44 4.68 -0.48
C LEU A 36 5.42 4.16 0.58
N ARG A 37 5.57 2.83 0.68
CA ARG A 37 6.56 2.23 1.60
C ARG A 37 8.00 2.63 1.26
N GLY A 38 8.32 2.81 -0.01
CA GLY A 38 9.61 3.35 -0.47
C GLY A 38 9.83 4.80 -0.03
N VAL A 39 8.80 5.65 -0.16
CA VAL A 39 8.82 7.05 0.31
C VAL A 39 9.01 7.11 1.82
N CYS A 40 8.28 6.31 2.59
CA CYS A 40 8.47 6.20 4.05
C CYS A 40 9.93 5.89 4.41
N LYS A 41 10.56 4.94 3.71
CA LYS A 41 11.97 4.59 3.92
C LYS A 41 12.92 5.74 3.55
N ARG A 42 12.64 6.45 2.44
CA ARG A 42 13.46 7.58 1.97
C ARG A 42 13.53 8.71 3.00
N TYR A 43 12.42 8.99 3.68
CA TYR A 43 12.33 10.04 4.70
C TYR A 43 12.48 9.53 6.13
N ASN A 44 12.77 8.24 6.32
CA ASN A 44 12.90 7.60 7.65
C ASN A 44 11.65 7.78 8.54
N ILE A 45 10.46 7.75 7.93
CA ILE A 45 9.17 7.90 8.61
C ILE A 45 8.53 6.53 8.80
N SER A 46 8.15 6.22 10.04
CA SER A 46 7.39 5.00 10.36
C SER A 46 5.90 5.31 10.40
N LEU A 47 5.12 4.83 9.44
CA LEU A 47 3.66 5.08 9.36
C LEU A 47 2.91 4.81 10.67
N SER A 48 3.28 3.76 11.41
CA SER A 48 2.65 3.39 12.69
C SER A 48 2.93 4.35 13.85
N LYS A 49 3.95 5.20 13.72
CA LYS A 49 4.39 6.17 14.75
C LYS A 49 4.36 7.60 14.23
N ALA A 50 3.95 7.80 12.97
CA ALA A 50 3.98 9.07 12.32
C ALA A 50 2.99 10.02 13.00
N THR A 51 3.44 11.25 13.23
CA THR A 51 2.53 12.34 13.52
C THR A 51 1.62 12.57 12.32
N ARG A 52 0.48 13.22 12.54
CA ARG A 52 -0.43 13.58 11.44
C ARG A 52 0.28 14.34 10.32
N MET A 53 1.19 15.24 10.67
CA MET A 53 1.96 16.02 9.69
C MET A 53 2.90 15.16 8.85
N GLU A 54 3.60 14.20 9.47
CA GLU A 54 4.48 13.26 8.75
C GLU A 54 3.67 12.32 7.85
N PHE A 55 2.51 11.85 8.32
CA PHE A 55 1.61 11.02 7.53
C PHE A 55 1.09 11.79 6.30
N ASP A 56 0.59 13.01 6.49
CA ASP A 56 0.09 13.87 5.42
C ASP A 56 1.20 14.21 4.42
N PHE A 57 2.42 14.46 4.89
CA PHE A 57 3.59 14.72 4.05
C PHE A 57 3.92 13.52 3.16
N VAL A 58 4.08 12.33 3.75
CA VAL A 58 4.47 11.12 3.00
C VAL A 58 3.39 10.71 2.00
N THR A 59 2.12 10.82 2.38
CA THR A 59 0.99 10.51 1.49
C THR A 59 0.99 11.46 0.29
N ARG A 60 1.10 12.77 0.51
CA ARG A 60 1.12 13.75 -0.59
C ARG A 60 2.31 13.57 -1.53
N VAL A 61 3.49 13.30 -1.00
CA VAL A 61 4.68 13.04 -1.82
C VAL A 61 4.50 11.77 -2.64
N ALA A 62 4.01 10.69 -2.02
CA ALA A 62 3.77 9.43 -2.71
C ALA A 62 2.74 9.60 -3.82
N GLU A 63 1.59 10.21 -3.55
CA GLU A 63 0.54 10.46 -4.56
C GLU A 63 1.08 11.32 -5.71
N SER A 64 1.72 12.45 -5.39
CA SER A 64 2.21 13.36 -6.42
C SER A 64 3.27 12.69 -7.31
N GLU A 65 4.27 12.03 -6.74
CA GLU A 65 5.33 11.38 -7.52
C GLU A 65 4.82 10.16 -8.30
N PHE A 66 3.97 9.32 -7.69
CA PHE A 66 3.47 8.09 -8.29
C PHE A 66 2.60 8.37 -9.52
N TYR A 67 1.61 9.25 -9.38
CA TYR A 67 0.72 9.57 -10.50
C TYR A 67 1.43 10.39 -11.59
N LEU A 68 2.43 11.21 -11.24
CA LEU A 68 3.29 11.86 -12.25
C LEU A 68 4.12 10.84 -13.04
N GLN A 69 4.63 9.79 -12.41
CA GLN A 69 5.34 8.73 -13.11
C GLN A 69 4.41 7.96 -14.05
N GLN A 70 3.21 7.63 -13.59
CA GLN A 70 2.21 6.92 -14.39
C GLN A 70 1.73 7.75 -15.60
N ALA A 71 1.59 9.07 -15.45
CA ALA A 71 1.21 9.97 -16.54
C ALA A 71 2.32 10.14 -17.61
N ASN A 72 3.58 9.89 -17.25
CA ASN A 72 4.73 10.04 -18.14
C ASN A 72 5.21 8.70 -18.75
N ALA A 73 4.59 7.58 -18.38
CA ALA A 73 4.91 6.23 -18.86
C ALA A 73 4.06 5.87 -20.09
#